data_AF-A0A8H5BV02-F1
#
_entry.id   AF-A0A8H5BV02-F1
#
_cell.length_a   1.000
_cell.length_b   1.000
_cell.length_c   1.000
_cell.angle_alpha   90.00
_cell.angle_beta   90.00
_cell.angle_gamma   90.00
#
_symmetry.space_group_name_H-M   'P 1'
#
loop_
_entity.id
_entity.type
_entity.pdbx_description
1 polymer ?
#
loop_
_entity_poly.entity_id
_entity_poly.type
_entity_poly.pdbx_seq_one_letter_code
_entity_poly.pdbx_strand_id
1 'polypeptide(L)'
;MCTSPLVAELIAGAISMGIGGFLASQAEHDHYQYLQNQTAAWVIRSCAGEMEREVEEVLGPVGVGERTCKAVAKVLREAGGEEGGTPEQRQRDEKTGGGLRWSKDVGLTAFLLKFEQGLEEVPTSRLYISPFTIRLGYLIGGLIPLFTYFFIPQASTVLVYLCVVTGAVLLVFGAIKAQVTGAYTSNSTLGVWKGIAWGAVSTLLVGGLAAGAAFVIVKALEGGGE
;
A
#
# COMPACT_ATOMS: atom_id res chain seq x y z
N MET A 1 -1.80 28.49 -27.18
CA MET A 1 -0.65 27.56 -27.27
C MET A 1 0.09 27.34 -25.94
N CYS A 2 -0.29 27.98 -24.82
CA CYS A 2 0.44 27.88 -23.54
C CYS A 2 0.05 26.69 -22.63
N THR A 3 -0.88 25.81 -23.05
CA THR A 3 -1.33 24.65 -22.24
C THR A 3 -0.53 23.37 -22.49
N SER A 4 0.29 23.32 -23.55
CA SER A 4 1.09 22.14 -23.90
C SER A 4 2.10 21.70 -22.83
N PRO A 5 2.87 22.58 -22.15
CA PRO A 5 3.86 22.12 -21.16
C PRO A 5 3.20 21.51 -19.93
N LEU A 6 2.06 22.05 -19.48
CA LEU A 6 1.37 21.61 -18.27
C LEU A 6 0.71 20.23 -18.48
N VAL A 7 0.17 19.99 -19.67
CA VAL A 7 -0.35 18.66 -20.05
C VAL A 7 0.79 17.64 -20.14
N ALA A 8 1.95 18.03 -20.68
CA ALA A 8 3.12 17.14 -20.75
C ALA A 8 3.65 16.77 -19.35
N GLU A 9 3.74 17.75 -18.45
CA GLU A 9 4.12 17.53 -17.05
C GLU A 9 3.14 16.58 -16.33
N LEU A 10 1.83 16.80 -16.53
CA LEU A 10 0.80 15.96 -15.94
C LEU A 10 0.89 14.51 -16.43
N ILE A 11 1.09 14.29 -17.73
CA ILE A 11 1.24 12.96 -18.32
C ILE A 11 2.53 12.29 -17.80
N ALA A 12 3.64 13.01 -17.78
CA ALA A 12 4.92 12.51 -17.29
C ALA A 12 4.84 12.12 -15.81
N GLY A 13 4.21 12.96 -14.98
CA GLY A 13 3.96 12.69 -13.56
C GLY A 13 3.08 11.46 -13.33
N ALA A 14 1.99 11.33 -14.10
CA ALA A 14 1.08 10.19 -14.01
C ALA A 14 1.79 8.87 -14.34
N ILE A 15 2.60 8.86 -15.40
CA ILE A 15 3.36 7.68 -15.82
C ILE A 15 4.40 7.33 -14.75
N SER A 16 5.16 8.32 -14.27
CA SER A 16 6.19 8.14 -13.24
C SER A 16 5.62 7.54 -11.94
N MET A 17 4.56 8.13 -11.39
CA MET A 17 3.89 7.59 -10.19
C MET A 17 3.27 6.21 -10.43
N GLY A 18 2.68 5.98 -11.61
CA GLY A 18 2.11 4.68 -11.96
C GLY A 18 3.17 3.58 -12.05
N ILE A 19 4.33 3.86 -12.65
CA ILE A 19 5.46 2.91 -12.71
C ILE A 19 6.03 2.69 -11.30
N GLY A 20 6.22 3.76 -10.52
CA GLY A 20 6.69 3.65 -9.14
C GLY A 20 5.79 2.78 -8.27
N GLY A 21 4.46 2.94 -8.36
CA GLY A 21 3.51 2.10 -7.64
C GLY A 21 3.51 0.64 -8.09
N PHE A 22 3.74 0.38 -9.38
CA PHE A 22 3.86 -0.97 -9.93
C PHE A 22 5.13 -1.65 -9.42
N LEU A 23 6.28 -0.97 -9.53
CA LEU A 23 7.57 -1.49 -9.07
C LEU A 23 7.58 -1.76 -7.56
N ALA A 24 6.97 -0.88 -6.77
CA ALA A 24 6.84 -1.08 -5.33
C ALA A 24 6.00 -2.34 -5.03
N SER A 25 4.84 -2.48 -5.68
CA SER A 25 3.97 -3.65 -5.50
C SER A 25 4.63 -4.94 -6.01
N GLN A 26 5.43 -4.86 -7.07
CA GLN A 26 6.18 -5.99 -7.61
C GLN A 26 7.29 -6.42 -6.66
N ALA A 27 8.06 -5.47 -6.12
CA ALA A 27 9.11 -5.76 -5.15
C ALA A 27 8.54 -6.40 -3.87
N GLU A 28 7.40 -5.92 -3.36
CA GLU A 28 6.69 -6.56 -2.25
C GLU A 28 6.29 -8.01 -2.56
N HIS A 29 5.79 -8.27 -3.78
CA HIS A 29 5.39 -9.60 -4.21
C HIS A 29 6.58 -10.56 -4.34
N ASP A 30 7.66 -10.11 -4.99
CA ASP A 30 8.89 -10.89 -5.15
C ASP A 30 9.54 -11.18 -3.79
N HIS A 31 9.52 -10.20 -2.88
CA HIS A 31 10.00 -10.37 -1.51
C HIS A 31 9.20 -11.41 -0.74
N TYR A 32 7.87 -11.39 -0.85
CA TYR A 32 6.99 -12.39 -0.23
C TYR A 32 7.31 -13.80 -0.75
N GLN A 33 7.45 -13.99 -2.07
CA GLN A 33 7.80 -15.30 -2.64
C GLN A 33 9.17 -15.80 -2.19
N TYR A 34 10.15 -14.90 -2.10
CA TYR A 34 11.48 -15.23 -1.59
C TYR A 34 11.42 -15.73 -0.16
N LEU A 35 10.73 -15.01 0.73
CA LEU A 35 10.58 -15.39 2.13
C LEU A 35 9.79 -16.69 2.27
N GLN A 36 8.72 -16.88 1.49
CA GLN A 36 7.95 -18.13 1.52
C GLN A 36 8.82 -19.35 1.20
N ASN A 37 9.66 -19.26 0.16
CA ASN A 37 10.56 -20.37 -0.21
C ASN A 37 11.65 -20.61 0.84
N GLN A 38 12.17 -19.54 1.46
CA GLN A 38 13.17 -19.66 2.53
C GLN A 38 12.57 -20.31 3.78
N THR A 39 11.42 -19.83 4.24
CA THR A 39 10.73 -20.36 5.41
C THR A 39 10.32 -21.81 5.16
N ALA A 40 9.77 -22.14 3.98
CA ALA A 40 9.44 -23.52 3.64
C ALA A 40 10.66 -24.46 3.69
N ALA A 41 11.80 -24.03 3.14
CA ALA A 41 13.03 -24.82 3.18
C ALA A 41 13.57 -24.99 4.61
N TRP A 42 13.45 -23.95 5.43
CA TRP A 42 13.88 -23.96 6.82
C TRP A 42 12.98 -24.86 7.70
N VAL A 43 11.65 -24.81 7.52
CA VAL A 43 10.71 -25.68 8.25
C VAL A 43 10.98 -27.16 7.95
N ILE A 44 11.18 -27.52 6.68
CA ILE A 44 11.45 -28.91 6.27
C ILE A 44 12.75 -29.43 6.89
N ARG A 45 13.78 -28.59 7.01
CA ARG A 45 15.08 -28.97 7.59
C ARG A 45 15.05 -29.07 9.11
N SER A 46 14.11 -28.39 9.77
CA SER A 46 14.12 -28.22 11.21
C SER A 46 13.43 -29.37 11.97
N CYS A 47 14.01 -29.73 13.11
CA CYS A 47 13.47 -30.74 14.01
C CYS A 47 12.15 -30.27 14.63
N ALA A 48 11.28 -31.23 15.00
CA ALA A 48 9.99 -30.92 15.64
C ALA A 48 10.14 -30.04 16.89
N GLY A 49 11.11 -30.34 17.75
CA GLY A 49 11.36 -29.56 18.96
C GLY A 49 11.85 -28.13 18.71
N GLU A 50 12.50 -27.84 17.57
CA GLU A 50 12.90 -26.47 17.23
C GLU A 50 11.67 -25.65 16.82
N MET A 51 10.83 -26.24 15.96
CA MET A 51 9.59 -25.61 15.50
C MET A 51 8.58 -25.35 16.63
N GLU A 52 8.54 -26.24 17.62
CA GLU A 52 7.73 -26.04 18.82
C GLU A 52 8.13 -24.78 19.60
N ARG A 53 9.43 -24.47 19.67
CA ARG A 53 9.96 -23.28 20.36
C ARG A 53 9.65 -22.01 19.59
N GLU A 54 9.73 -22.05 18.26
CA GLU A 54 9.40 -20.93 17.38
C GLU A 54 7.91 -20.57 17.48
N VAL A 55 7.03 -21.56 17.50
CA VAL A 55 5.60 -21.35 17.74
C VAL A 55 5.34 -20.79 19.15
N GLU A 56 6.11 -21.23 20.15
CA GLU A 56 6.03 -20.69 21.51
C GLU A 56 6.53 -19.23 21.58
N GLU A 57 7.57 -18.85 20.85
CA GLU A 57 8.07 -17.47 20.78
C GLU A 57 7.01 -16.53 20.16
N VAL A 58 6.30 -16.99 19.15
CA VAL A 58 5.22 -16.25 18.48
C VAL A 58 3.96 -16.14 19.35
N LEU A 59 3.52 -17.26 19.96
CA LEU A 59 2.24 -17.32 20.69
C LEU A 59 2.36 -17.04 22.20
N GLY A 60 3.56 -17.11 22.76
CA GLY A 60 3.83 -16.86 24.17
C GLY A 60 3.38 -15.46 24.62
N PRO A 61 3.71 -14.37 23.89
CA PRO A 61 3.23 -13.02 24.20
C PRO A 61 1.70 -12.87 24.14
N VAL A 62 1.01 -13.73 23.39
CA VAL A 62 -0.46 -13.77 23.30
C VAL A 62 -1.09 -14.47 24.53
N GLY A 63 -0.28 -15.09 25.38
CA GLY A 63 -0.71 -15.78 26.60
C GLY A 63 -1.07 -17.26 26.39
N VAL A 64 -0.64 -17.85 25.26
CA VAL A 64 -0.83 -19.28 25.00
C VAL A 64 0.21 -20.08 25.78
N GLY A 65 -0.23 -21.06 26.58
CA GLY A 65 0.67 -21.89 27.36
C GLY A 65 1.49 -22.87 26.50
N GLU A 66 2.71 -23.18 26.94
CA GLU A 66 3.69 -24.04 26.24
C GLU A 66 3.09 -25.36 25.70
N ARG A 67 2.27 -26.05 26.50
CA ARG A 67 1.63 -27.31 26.07
C ARG A 67 0.69 -27.13 24.87
N THR A 68 0.01 -25.99 24.79
CA THR A 68 -0.89 -25.66 23.68
C THR A 68 -0.07 -25.22 22.46
N CYS A 69 1.01 -24.45 22.64
CA CYS A 69 1.93 -24.09 21.56
C CYS A 69 2.51 -25.34 20.87
N LYS A 70 2.95 -26.33 21.65
CA LYS A 70 3.43 -27.62 21.12
C LYS A 70 2.37 -28.37 20.33
N ALA A 71 1.14 -28.42 20.86
CA ALA A 71 0.02 -29.05 20.16
C ALA A 71 -0.30 -28.33 18.83
N VAL A 72 -0.28 -26.99 18.82
CA VAL A 72 -0.50 -26.17 17.63
C VAL A 72 0.61 -26.40 16.60
N ALA A 73 1.88 -26.39 17.02
CA ALA A 73 3.03 -26.65 16.14
C ALA A 73 2.91 -28.01 15.45
N LYS A 74 2.53 -29.05 16.21
CA LYS A 74 2.32 -30.40 15.68
C LYS A 74 1.19 -30.45 14.64
N VAL A 75 0.02 -29.89 14.97
CA VAL A 75 -1.14 -29.87 14.07
C VAL A 75 -0.84 -29.08 12.79
N LEU A 76 -0.13 -27.96 12.89
CA LEU A 76 0.24 -27.14 11.73
C LEU A 76 1.23 -27.87 10.81
N ARG A 77 2.19 -28.61 11.40
CA ARG A 77 3.17 -29.41 10.64
C ARG A 77 2.51 -30.58 9.91
N GLU A 78 1.58 -31.27 10.57
CA GLU A 78 0.78 -32.35 9.97
C GLU A 78 -0.12 -31.81 8.85
N ALA A 79 -0.77 -30.66 9.06
CA ALA A 79 -1.64 -30.03 8.06
C ALA A 79 -0.88 -29.51 6.82
N GLY A 80 0.37 -29.08 6.98
CA GLY A 80 1.23 -28.62 5.89
C GLY A 80 1.85 -29.75 5.05
N GLY A 81 1.70 -31.02 5.46
CA GLY A 81 2.40 -32.13 4.82
C GLY A 81 3.93 -32.04 4.95
N GLU A 82 4.42 -31.34 5.98
CA GLU A 82 5.85 -31.08 6.23
C GLU A 82 6.51 -32.22 7.05
N GLU A 83 5.85 -33.37 7.12
CA GLU A 83 6.43 -34.63 7.58
C GLU A 83 7.16 -35.30 6.40
N GLY A 84 8.42 -35.69 6.61
CA GLY A 84 9.35 -36.16 5.57
C GLY A 84 8.84 -37.33 4.74
N GLY A 85 8.09 -37.03 3.67
CA GLY A 85 7.74 -37.96 2.61
C GLY A 85 8.84 -38.03 1.55
N THR A 86 9.25 -39.25 1.21
CA THR A 86 10.18 -39.62 0.14
C THR A 86 9.87 -38.90 -1.20
N PRO A 87 10.88 -38.58 -2.05
CA PRO A 87 10.71 -37.78 -3.28
C PRO A 87 9.73 -38.33 -4.33
N GLU A 88 9.19 -39.53 -4.14
CA GLU A 88 8.42 -40.28 -5.14
C GLU A 88 6.91 -39.97 -5.14
N GLN A 89 6.40 -39.21 -4.15
CA GLN A 89 4.97 -38.93 -4.04
C GLN A 89 4.52 -37.54 -4.54
N ARG A 90 5.41 -36.74 -5.17
CA ARG A 90 5.06 -35.41 -5.72
C ARG A 90 4.38 -35.43 -7.09
N GLN A 91 4.27 -36.58 -7.76
CA GLN A 91 3.78 -36.67 -9.14
C GLN A 91 2.32 -37.18 -9.30
N ARG A 92 1.64 -37.58 -8.22
CA ARG A 92 0.29 -38.21 -8.34
C ARG A 92 -0.90 -37.31 -8.01
N ASP A 93 -0.68 -36.13 -7.44
CA ASP A 93 -1.76 -35.22 -7.01
C ASP A 93 -1.96 -34.02 -7.94
N GLU A 94 -1.48 -34.11 -9.19
CA GLU A 94 -1.68 -33.07 -10.21
C GLU A 94 -3.03 -33.21 -10.97
N LYS A 95 -3.85 -34.24 -10.67
CA LYS A 95 -5.06 -34.58 -11.46
C LYS A 95 -6.41 -34.49 -10.74
N THR A 96 -6.50 -33.98 -9.52
CA THR A 96 -7.81 -33.70 -8.89
C THR A 96 -7.90 -32.22 -8.51
N GLY A 97 -8.34 -31.42 -9.49
CA GLY A 97 -8.42 -29.96 -9.47
C GLY A 97 -9.46 -29.38 -8.51
N GLY A 98 -9.29 -29.58 -7.20
CA GLY A 98 -10.07 -28.92 -6.16
C GLY A 98 -9.29 -28.47 -4.91
N GLY A 99 -8.09 -29.00 -4.66
CA GLY A 99 -7.35 -28.78 -3.40
C GLY A 99 -6.20 -27.77 -3.42
N LEU A 100 -5.77 -27.31 -4.60
CA LEU A 100 -4.48 -26.62 -4.77
C LEU A 100 -4.38 -25.21 -4.18
N ARG A 101 -5.52 -24.59 -3.85
CA ARG A 101 -5.52 -23.23 -3.30
C ARG A 101 -5.45 -23.21 -1.77
N TRP A 102 -5.86 -24.29 -1.10
CA TRP A 102 -5.91 -24.31 0.36
C TRP A 102 -4.57 -24.74 0.98
N SER A 103 -3.81 -25.63 0.32
CA SER A 103 -2.52 -26.14 0.83
C SER A 103 -1.38 -25.13 0.88
N LYS A 104 -1.44 -24.00 0.17
CA LYS A 104 -0.41 -22.94 0.27
C LYS A 104 -0.62 -22.02 1.48
N ASP A 105 -1.86 -21.89 1.93
CA ASP A 105 -2.28 -21.01 3.03
C ASP A 105 -2.35 -21.73 4.38
N VAL A 106 -2.22 -23.07 4.39
CA VAL A 106 -2.29 -23.88 5.61
C VAL A 106 -0.98 -24.64 5.80
N GLY A 107 -0.41 -24.54 7.00
CA GLY A 107 0.86 -25.18 7.34
C GLY A 107 1.66 -24.33 8.32
N LEU A 108 2.72 -24.93 8.87
CA LEU A 108 3.60 -24.23 9.81
C LEU A 108 4.32 -23.07 9.10
N THR A 109 4.73 -23.26 7.84
CA THR A 109 5.33 -22.20 7.02
C THR A 109 4.43 -20.97 6.86
N ALA A 110 3.14 -21.16 6.54
CA ALA A 110 2.19 -20.07 6.37
C ALA A 110 1.90 -19.34 7.70
N PHE A 111 1.82 -20.11 8.80
CA PHE A 111 1.68 -19.56 10.14
C PHE A 111 2.88 -18.67 10.51
N LEU A 112 4.11 -19.15 10.31
CA LEU A 112 5.30 -18.38 10.66
C LEU A 112 5.46 -17.13 9.77
N LEU A 113 5.22 -17.23 8.46
CA LEU A 113 5.21 -16.05 7.58
C LEU A 113 4.22 -14.97 8.03
N LYS A 114 3.03 -15.39 8.50
CA LYS A 114 1.97 -14.48 8.91
C LYS A 114 2.18 -13.87 10.29
N PHE A 115 2.60 -14.67 11.27
CA PHE A 115 2.66 -14.24 12.67
C PHE A 115 4.06 -13.82 13.13
N GLU A 116 5.12 -14.39 12.57
CA GLU A 116 6.49 -14.01 12.89
C GLU A 116 6.91 -12.80 12.05
N GLN A 117 6.67 -12.84 10.73
CA GLN A 117 7.10 -11.80 9.80
C GLN A 117 6.01 -10.75 9.51
N GLY A 118 4.76 -10.99 9.94
CA GLY A 118 3.64 -10.07 9.71
C GLY A 118 3.26 -9.92 8.23
N LEU A 119 3.65 -10.87 7.38
CA LEU A 119 3.45 -10.78 5.95
C LEU A 119 2.17 -11.51 5.53
N GLU A 120 1.33 -10.81 4.78
CA GLU A 120 0.14 -11.36 4.13
C GLU A 120 0.41 -11.51 2.63
N GLU A 121 -0.13 -12.54 2.00
CA GLU A 121 0.02 -12.71 0.55
C GLU A 121 -0.59 -11.51 -0.19
N VAL A 122 0.25 -10.83 -0.97
CA VAL A 122 -0.21 -9.72 -1.82
C VAL A 122 -0.96 -10.33 -3.02
N PRO A 123 -2.28 -10.07 -3.18
CA PRO A 123 -3.02 -10.62 -4.29
C PRO A 123 -2.49 -10.06 -5.61
N THR A 124 -2.27 -10.92 -6.60
CA THR A 124 -1.78 -10.54 -7.93
C THR A 124 -2.67 -9.53 -8.65
N SER A 125 -3.96 -9.45 -8.31
CA SER A 125 -4.86 -8.41 -8.82
C SER A 125 -4.51 -7.01 -8.30
N ARG A 126 -4.04 -6.89 -7.04
CA ARG A 126 -3.63 -5.59 -6.47
C ARG A 126 -2.40 -5.03 -7.18
N LEU A 127 -1.50 -5.90 -7.64
CA LEU A 127 -0.29 -5.55 -8.39
C LEU A 127 -0.59 -4.69 -9.63
N TYR A 128 -1.68 -5.00 -10.36
CA TYR A 128 -2.06 -4.27 -11.56
C TYR A 128 -3.06 -3.14 -11.30
N ILE A 129 -3.99 -3.34 -10.35
CA ILE A 129 -5.07 -2.38 -10.08
C ILE A 129 -4.52 -1.14 -9.35
N SER A 130 -3.62 -1.29 -8.38
CA SER A 130 -3.10 -0.15 -7.60
C SER A 130 -2.34 0.90 -8.43
N PRO A 131 -1.38 0.55 -9.33
CA PRO A 131 -0.70 1.56 -10.15
C PRO A 131 -1.63 2.22 -11.15
N PHE A 132 -2.64 1.49 -11.66
CA PHE A 132 -3.63 2.04 -12.57
C PHE A 132 -4.49 3.10 -11.86
N THR A 133 -4.99 2.81 -10.67
CA THR A 133 -5.78 3.77 -9.88
C THR A 133 -4.96 5.00 -9.47
N ILE A 134 -3.69 4.83 -9.08
CA ILE A 134 -2.79 5.96 -8.76
C ILE A 134 -2.60 6.86 -9.97
N ARG A 135 -2.30 6.27 -11.14
CA ARG A 135 -2.12 7.01 -12.40
C ARG A 135 -3.38 7.77 -12.80
N LEU A 136 -4.53 7.10 -12.75
CA LEU A 136 -5.81 7.70 -13.10
C LEU A 136 -6.19 8.82 -12.12
N GLY A 137 -5.93 8.62 -10.82
CA GLY A 137 -6.16 9.62 -9.79
C GLY A 137 -5.31 10.88 -10.00
N TYR A 138 -4.04 10.74 -10.38
CA TYR A 138 -3.16 11.88 -10.68
C TYR A 138 -3.62 12.64 -11.93
N LEU A 139 -4.03 11.94 -13.00
CA LEU A 139 -4.58 12.56 -14.20
C LEU A 139 -5.85 13.35 -13.89
N ILE A 140 -6.83 12.73 -13.22
CA ILE A 140 -8.11 13.38 -12.90
C ILE A 140 -7.89 14.54 -11.92
N GLY A 141 -7.06 14.34 -10.89
CA GLY A 141 -6.76 15.36 -9.89
C GLY A 141 -6.06 16.59 -10.46
N GLY A 142 -5.09 16.40 -11.37
CA GLY A 142 -4.38 17.50 -12.01
C GLY A 142 -5.13 18.14 -13.19
N LEU A 143 -6.16 17.48 -13.73
CA LEU A 143 -7.01 18.05 -14.77
C LEU A 143 -7.96 19.13 -14.23
N ILE A 144 -8.38 19.04 -12.97
CA ILE A 144 -9.34 19.99 -12.37
C ILE A 144 -8.79 21.44 -12.34
N PRO A 145 -7.55 21.70 -11.87
CA PRO A 145 -6.95 23.03 -11.97
C PRO A 145 -6.79 23.50 -13.42
N LEU A 146 -6.40 22.60 -14.33
CA LEU A 146 -6.19 22.93 -15.74
C LEU A 146 -7.50 23.37 -16.44
N PHE A 147 -8.63 22.78 -16.07
CA PHE A 147 -9.95 23.16 -16.60
C PHE A 147 -10.28 24.63 -16.32
N THR A 148 -9.88 25.15 -15.15
CA THR A 148 -10.12 26.55 -14.77
C THR A 148 -9.38 27.53 -15.69
N TYR A 149 -8.23 27.14 -16.26
CA TYR A 149 -7.44 27.96 -17.16
C TYR A 149 -8.12 28.20 -18.52
N PHE A 150 -9.03 27.32 -18.95
CA PHE A 150 -9.66 27.42 -20.27
C PHE A 150 -10.73 28.52 -20.37
N PHE A 151 -11.27 28.98 -19.23
CA PHE A 151 -12.46 29.85 -19.20
C PHE A 151 -12.16 31.35 -19.13
N ILE A 152 -10.95 31.78 -18.75
CA ILE A 152 -10.64 33.19 -18.54
C ILE A 152 -9.30 33.56 -19.21
N PRO A 153 -9.27 34.48 -20.18
CA PRO A 153 -8.05 34.88 -20.89
C PRO A 153 -7.15 35.90 -20.16
N GLN A 154 -7.54 36.37 -18.96
CA GLN A 154 -6.82 37.39 -18.19
C GLN A 154 -6.02 36.80 -17.01
N ALA A 155 -4.70 36.97 -17.04
CA ALA A 155 -3.73 36.30 -16.16
C ALA A 155 -3.88 36.59 -14.66
N SER A 156 -4.16 37.84 -14.26
CA SER A 156 -4.27 38.21 -12.84
C SER A 156 -5.53 37.64 -12.19
N THR A 157 -6.66 37.70 -12.90
CA THR A 157 -7.93 37.13 -12.43
C THR A 157 -7.88 35.60 -12.42
N VAL A 158 -7.27 34.97 -13.44
CA VAL A 158 -7.08 33.51 -13.51
C VAL A 158 -6.35 32.95 -12.31
N LEU A 159 -5.29 33.61 -11.85
CA LEU A 159 -4.45 33.10 -10.77
C LEU A 159 -5.23 32.98 -9.45
N VAL A 160 -6.06 33.97 -9.13
CA VAL A 160 -6.92 33.95 -7.94
C VAL A 160 -7.95 32.83 -8.04
N TYR A 161 -8.62 32.69 -9.19
CA TYR A 161 -9.58 31.60 -9.41
C TYR A 161 -8.93 30.22 -9.31
N LEU A 162 -7.74 30.04 -9.89
CA LEU A 162 -6.99 28.78 -9.82
C LEU A 162 -6.60 28.43 -8.39
N CYS A 163 -6.14 29.42 -7.61
CA CYS A 163 -5.77 29.24 -6.21
C CYS A 163 -6.99 28.85 -5.36
N VAL A 164 -8.13 29.53 -5.53
CA VAL A 164 -9.37 29.23 -4.80
C VAL A 164 -9.93 27.86 -5.18
N VAL A 165 -10.00 27.52 -6.48
CA VAL A 165 -10.51 26.23 -6.95
C VAL A 165 -9.60 25.09 -6.50
N THR A 166 -8.28 25.22 -6.66
CA THR A 166 -7.32 24.20 -6.22
C THR A 166 -7.37 24.02 -4.70
N GLY A 167 -7.48 25.11 -3.95
CA GLY A 167 -7.67 25.06 -2.50
C GLY A 167 -8.95 24.34 -2.08
N ALA A 168 -10.07 24.61 -2.77
CA ALA A 168 -11.33 23.90 -2.53
C ALA A 168 -11.22 22.39 -2.85
N VAL A 169 -10.56 22.02 -3.96
CA VAL A 169 -10.31 20.63 -4.32
C VAL A 169 -9.44 19.92 -3.28
N LEU A 170 -8.36 20.56 -2.80
CA LEU A 170 -7.50 20.00 -1.75
C LEU A 170 -8.25 19.82 -0.42
N LEU A 171 -9.14 20.75 -0.06
CA LEU A 171 -9.99 20.61 1.13
C LEU A 171 -10.95 19.43 1.01
N VAL A 172 -11.67 19.32 -0.12
CA VAL A 172 -12.59 18.20 -0.37
C VAL A 172 -11.86 16.87 -0.39
N PHE A 173 -10.71 16.80 -1.09
CA PHE A 173 -9.91 15.59 -1.15
C PHE A 173 -9.34 15.19 0.21
N GLY A 174 -8.85 16.15 0.99
CA GLY A 174 -8.37 15.91 2.36
C GLY A 174 -9.49 15.44 3.30
N ALA A 175 -10.70 15.99 3.15
CA ALA A 175 -11.87 15.55 3.90
C ALA A 175 -12.28 14.11 3.54
N ILE A 176 -12.36 13.78 2.24
CA ILE A 176 -12.68 12.42 1.76
C ILE A 176 -11.61 11.44 2.24
N LYS A 177 -10.32 11.79 2.11
CA LYS A 177 -9.21 10.95 2.59
C LYS A 177 -9.34 10.68 4.08
N ALA A 178 -9.67 11.69 4.89
CA ALA A 178 -9.88 11.54 6.32
C ALA A 178 -11.08 10.64 6.65
N GLN A 179 -12.16 10.72 5.87
CA GLN A 179 -13.32 9.83 6.03
C GLN A 179 -12.97 8.38 5.69
N VAL A 180 -12.31 8.13 4.55
CA VAL A 180 -11.97 6.77 4.07
C VAL A 180 -10.91 6.11 4.95
N THR A 181 -9.97 6.89 5.49
CA THR A 181 -8.90 6.37 6.37
C THR A 181 -9.40 6.19 7.81
N GLY A 182 -10.68 6.48 8.09
CA GLY A 182 -11.27 6.31 9.41
C GLY A 182 -10.65 7.23 10.45
N ALA A 183 -10.36 8.48 10.07
CA ALA A 183 -9.63 9.42 10.92
C ALA A 183 -10.35 9.66 12.26
N TYR A 184 -9.68 9.15 13.29
CA TYR A 184 -9.87 9.26 14.73
C TYR A 184 -11.15 8.60 15.27
N THR A 185 -10.97 7.34 15.68
CA THR A 185 -11.73 6.62 16.72
C THR A 185 -12.00 7.54 17.92
N SER A 186 -13.02 8.37 17.79
CA SER A 186 -13.53 9.24 18.84
C SER A 186 -15.02 8.94 18.93
N ASN A 187 -15.44 8.44 20.08
CA ASN A 187 -16.78 7.90 20.33
C ASN A 187 -17.87 9.00 20.37
N SER A 188 -17.56 10.22 19.91
CA SER A 188 -18.44 11.38 19.85
C SER A 188 -18.56 11.88 18.42
N THR A 189 -19.78 12.11 17.96
CA THR A 189 -20.09 12.67 16.64
C THR A 189 -19.32 13.96 16.38
N LEU A 190 -19.09 14.79 17.40
CA LEU A 190 -18.30 16.02 17.29
C LEU A 190 -16.80 15.78 16.98
N GLY A 191 -16.23 14.67 17.46
CA GLY A 191 -14.81 14.31 17.27
C GLY A 191 -14.50 13.89 15.84
N VAL A 192 -15.45 13.21 15.17
CA VAL A 192 -15.34 12.79 13.77
C VAL A 192 -15.26 14.01 12.84
N TRP A 193 -16.09 15.03 13.07
CA TRP A 193 -16.08 16.25 12.26
C TRP A 193 -14.78 17.04 12.43
N LYS A 194 -14.23 17.06 13.66
CA LYS A 194 -12.92 17.65 13.92
C LYS A 194 -11.80 16.89 13.21
N GLY A 195 -11.87 15.56 13.16
CA GLY A 195 -10.93 14.71 12.43
C GLY A 195 -10.92 14.98 10.93
N ILE A 196 -12.11 15.07 10.33
CA ILE A 196 -12.28 15.38 8.90
C ILE A 196 -11.77 16.79 8.59
N ALA A 197 -12.12 17.77 9.43
CA ALA A 197 -11.64 19.15 9.27
C ALA A 197 -10.11 19.23 9.39
N TRP A 198 -9.50 18.50 10.32
CA TRP A 198 -8.04 18.45 10.46
C TRP A 198 -7.36 17.79 9.25
N GLY A 199 -7.93 16.72 8.70
CA GLY A 199 -7.44 16.09 7.48
C GLY A 199 -7.51 17.01 6.25
N ALA A 200 -8.61 17.77 6.13
CA ALA A 200 -8.77 18.77 5.08
C ALA A 200 -7.75 19.91 5.22
N VAL A 201 -7.63 20.49 6.41
CA VAL A 201 -6.72 21.62 6.68
C VAL A 201 -5.26 21.21 6.52
N SER A 202 -4.87 20.03 6.99
CA SER A 202 -3.49 19.52 6.82
C SER A 202 -3.13 19.30 5.35
N THR A 203 -4.05 18.74 4.55
CA THR A 203 -3.84 18.56 3.09
C THR A 203 -3.70 19.91 2.38
N LEU A 204 -4.53 20.89 2.74
CA LEU A 204 -4.44 22.25 2.22
C LEU A 204 -3.12 22.93 2.62
N LEU A 205 -2.67 22.79 3.88
CA LEU A 205 -1.42 23.37 4.37
C LEU A 205 -0.20 22.79 3.65
N VAL A 206 -0.13 21.46 3.49
CA VAL A 206 0.97 20.82 2.75
C VAL A 206 0.98 21.29 1.30
N GLY A 207 -0.18 21.34 0.64
CA GLY A 207 -0.30 21.86 -0.73
C GLY A 207 0.11 23.34 -0.85
N GLY A 208 -0.31 24.18 0.10
CA GLY A 208 0.03 25.60 0.14
C GLY A 208 1.51 25.84 0.38
N LEU A 209 2.14 25.08 1.29
CA LEU A 209 3.58 25.13 1.53
C LEU A 209 4.38 24.68 0.29
N ALA A 210 3.96 23.62 -0.38
CA ALA A 210 4.60 23.15 -1.61
C ALA A 210 4.51 24.20 -2.74
N ALA A 211 3.34 24.80 -2.95
CA ALA A 211 3.15 25.86 -3.94
C ALA A 211 3.97 27.12 -3.59
N GLY A 212 4.02 27.49 -2.31
CA GLY A 212 4.85 28.59 -1.82
C GLY A 212 6.34 28.35 -2.05
N ALA A 213 6.83 27.14 -1.76
CA ALA A 213 8.22 26.77 -2.02
C ALA A 213 8.56 26.83 -3.52
N ALA A 214 7.69 26.31 -4.39
CA ALA A 214 7.88 26.40 -5.84
C ALA A 214 7.94 27.86 -6.32
N PHE A 215 7.05 28.72 -5.84
CA PHE A 215 7.04 30.14 -6.18
C PHE A 215 8.32 30.86 -5.71
N VAL A 216 8.80 30.58 -4.50
CA VAL A 216 10.05 31.15 -3.97
C VAL A 216 11.25 30.74 -4.82
N ILE A 217 11.32 29.48 -5.25
CA ILE A 217 12.41 28.99 -6.12
C ILE A 217 12.39 29.71 -7.47
N VAL A 218 11.23 29.82 -8.11
CA VAL A 218 11.11 30.52 -9.41
C VAL A 218 11.51 31.99 -9.26
N LYS A 219 11.01 32.67 -8.22
CA LYS A 219 11.35 34.07 -7.97
C LYS A 219 12.84 34.28 -7.69
N ALA A 220 13.49 33.35 -6.99
CA ALA A 220 14.93 33.41 -6.72
C ALA A 220 15.77 33.21 -7.98
N LEU A 221 15.33 32.34 -8.89
CA LEU A 221 16.00 32.12 -10.18
C LEU A 221 15.82 33.32 -11.13
N GLU A 222 14.62 33.91 -11.18
CA GLU A 222 14.36 35.12 -11.97
C GLU A 222 15.12 36.34 -11.44
N GLY A 223 15.24 36.47 -10.11
CA GLY A 223 15.97 37.57 -9.46
C GLY A 223 17.50 37.43 -9.45
N GLY A 224 18.05 36.28 -9.88
CA GLY A 224 19.50 36.06 -10.01
C GLY A 224 20.05 36.27 -11.43
N GLY A 225 19.19 36.68 -12.37
CA GLY A 225 19.53 36.92 -13.78
C GLY A 225 19.86 38.38 -14.11
N GLU A 226 20.02 39.25 -13.10
CA GLU A 226 20.47 40.64 -13.24
C GLU A 226 21.95 40.81 -12.86
#